data_AF-A0A3G2S7M1-F1
#
_entry.id   AF-A0A3G2S7M1-F1
#
_cell.length_a   1.000
_cell.length_b   1.000
_cell.length_c   1.000
_cell.angle_alpha   90.00
_cell.angle_beta   90.00
_cell.angle_gamma   90.00
#
_symmetry.space_group_name_H-M   'P 1'
#
loop_
_entity.id
_entity.type
_entity.pdbx_description
1 polymer ?
#
loop_
_entity_poly.entity_id
_entity_poly.type
_entity_poly.pdbx_seq_one_letter_code
_entity_poly.pdbx_strand_id
1 'polypeptide(L)'
;MEAFVGVARDDPALLTPAEYRGMLRVLLRAEPRSPSTVQHVLLMLEHMQERVSVAPASAAEALVHAELVHMLRDAYVWNGLLTCTRPKLSSMFQMLARGASVLRATDGTPCVPAYTPLAGLGVAPYRAFPDTVTYNVLLHAIVQGARARRLPPVPPSIVPLTVWHTLHTPPTRPSTERVVLELWHHMRQAPHTQPSPISWCIRLQLYIRMGRLDDVHACMRDMQAHDAVSLDALHAVWQAYARTGGTHLHEAWCAFRAQTPTAAWTRATGLDAVPRIEPSATTFGIVTRLLAERGDVWAALRVMHDGLAQGACRVSPAT
;
A
#
# COMPACT_ATOMS: atom_id res chain seq x y z
N MET A 1 9.50 -6.11 -26.97
CA MET A 1 8.18 -5.93 -26.36
C MET A 1 7.07 -6.08 -27.39
N GLU A 2 6.96 -5.19 -28.39
CA GLU A 2 5.89 -5.28 -29.40
C GLU A 2 5.90 -6.58 -30.22
N ALA A 3 7.06 -7.10 -30.61
CA ALA A 3 7.16 -8.39 -31.30
C ALA A 3 6.63 -9.56 -30.46
N PHE A 4 6.84 -9.52 -29.14
CA PHE A 4 6.38 -10.56 -28.23
C PHE A 4 4.89 -10.40 -27.90
N VAL A 5 4.41 -9.16 -27.74
CA VAL A 5 2.96 -8.87 -27.67
C VAL A 5 2.27 -9.31 -28.96
N GLY A 6 2.94 -9.17 -30.12
CA GLY A 6 2.51 -9.74 -31.40
C GLY A 6 2.39 -11.25 -31.35
N VAL A 7 3.45 -11.96 -30.93
CA VAL A 7 3.42 -13.43 -30.72
C VAL A 7 2.29 -13.84 -29.77
N ALA A 8 2.10 -13.11 -28.67
CA ALA A 8 1.01 -13.38 -27.74
C ALA A 8 -0.38 -13.23 -28.41
N ARG A 9 -0.55 -12.23 -29.30
CA ARG A 9 -1.80 -11.99 -30.05
C ARG A 9 -2.05 -13.06 -31.11
N ASP A 10 -1.00 -13.57 -31.73
CA ASP A 10 -1.09 -14.46 -32.88
C ASP A 10 -1.19 -15.95 -32.47
N ASP A 11 -0.51 -16.37 -31.39
CA ASP A 11 -0.62 -17.73 -30.83
C ASP A 11 -0.34 -17.76 -29.31
N PRO A 12 -1.40 -17.74 -28.47
CA PRO A 12 -1.27 -17.76 -27.01
C PRO A 12 -0.72 -19.09 -26.45
N ALA A 13 -0.71 -20.17 -27.23
CA ALA A 13 -0.20 -21.48 -26.78
C ALA A 13 1.33 -21.54 -26.75
N LEU A 14 2.03 -20.68 -27.51
CA LEU A 14 3.49 -20.66 -27.61
C LEU A 14 4.19 -20.20 -26.33
N LEU A 15 3.51 -19.43 -25.47
CA LEU A 15 4.13 -18.84 -24.29
C LEU A 15 4.20 -19.83 -23.12
N THR A 16 5.36 -19.96 -22.51
CA THR A 16 5.58 -20.74 -21.28
C THR A 16 5.26 -19.90 -20.03
N PRO A 17 4.95 -20.53 -18.88
CA PRO A 17 4.75 -19.79 -17.62
C PRO A 17 5.94 -18.89 -17.23
N ALA A 18 7.17 -19.31 -17.56
CA ALA A 18 8.38 -18.53 -17.31
C ALA A 18 8.40 -17.23 -18.13
N GLU A 19 7.99 -17.29 -19.39
CA GLU A 19 7.92 -16.12 -20.27
C GLU A 19 6.81 -15.15 -19.85
N TYR A 20 5.62 -15.66 -19.49
CA TYR A 20 4.57 -14.84 -18.88
C TYR A 20 5.09 -14.09 -17.64
N ARG A 21 5.77 -14.79 -16.73
CA ARG A 21 6.32 -14.21 -15.51
C ARG A 21 7.40 -13.16 -15.80
N GLY A 22 8.33 -13.47 -16.70
CA GLY A 22 9.38 -12.55 -17.11
C GLY A 22 8.79 -11.26 -17.68
N MET A 23 7.79 -11.39 -18.55
CA MET A 23 7.19 -10.23 -19.20
C MET A 23 6.30 -9.41 -18.28
N LEU A 24 5.50 -10.04 -17.40
CA LEU A 24 4.76 -9.31 -16.36
C LEU A 24 5.70 -8.50 -15.46
N ARG A 25 6.87 -9.05 -15.10
CA ARG A 25 7.88 -8.31 -14.34
C ARG A 25 8.44 -7.12 -15.12
N VAL A 26 8.77 -7.30 -16.40
CA VAL A 26 9.29 -6.21 -17.24
C VAL A 26 8.24 -5.11 -17.38
N LEU A 27 6.99 -5.45 -17.73
CA LEU A 27 5.90 -4.50 -17.90
C LEU A 27 5.61 -3.72 -16.61
N LEU A 28 5.52 -4.42 -15.48
CA LEU A 28 5.21 -3.80 -14.19
C LEU A 28 6.39 -3.05 -13.56
N ARG A 29 7.64 -3.28 -14.01
CA ARG A 29 8.83 -2.56 -13.52
C ARG A 29 9.29 -1.42 -14.43
N ALA A 30 9.29 -1.63 -15.75
CA ALA A 30 9.88 -0.71 -16.72
C ALA A 30 9.01 0.54 -16.93
N GLU A 31 7.67 0.40 -16.94
CA GLU A 31 6.76 1.54 -17.13
C GLU A 31 5.40 1.35 -16.43
N PRO A 32 5.33 1.32 -15.08
CA PRO A 32 4.10 1.04 -14.34
C PRO A 32 2.99 2.13 -14.43
N ARG A 33 2.97 2.98 -15.47
CA ARG A 33 2.08 4.16 -15.53
C ARG A 33 1.54 4.53 -16.91
N SER A 34 1.93 3.86 -17.99
CA SER A 34 1.38 4.15 -19.32
C SER A 34 0.07 3.37 -19.57
N PRO A 35 -0.93 3.96 -20.24
CA PRO A 35 -2.15 3.24 -20.64
C PRO A 35 -1.86 2.01 -21.51
N SER A 36 -0.80 2.07 -22.33
CA SER A 36 -0.33 0.95 -23.14
C SER A 36 0.18 -0.21 -22.28
N THR A 37 0.96 0.04 -21.23
CA THR A 37 1.39 -1.01 -20.30
C THR A 37 0.20 -1.71 -19.65
N VAL A 38 -0.83 -0.95 -19.22
CA VAL A 38 -2.04 -1.55 -18.65
C VAL A 38 -2.74 -2.45 -19.67
N GLN A 39 -2.90 -2.00 -20.92
CA GLN A 39 -3.50 -2.82 -21.99
C GLN A 39 -2.70 -4.09 -22.27
N HIS A 40 -1.37 -4.00 -22.34
CA HIS A 40 -0.51 -5.16 -22.55
C HIS A 40 -0.61 -6.19 -21.42
N VAL A 41 -0.62 -5.74 -20.17
CA VAL A 41 -0.81 -6.64 -19.01
C VAL A 41 -2.20 -7.29 -19.05
N LEU A 42 -3.26 -6.52 -19.38
CA LEU A 42 -4.62 -7.06 -19.48
C LEU A 42 -4.76 -8.11 -20.59
N LEU A 43 -4.13 -7.88 -21.74
CA LEU A 43 -4.09 -8.84 -22.85
C LEU A 43 -3.40 -10.14 -22.42
N MET A 44 -2.26 -10.06 -21.72
CA MET A 44 -1.59 -11.25 -21.20
C MET A 44 -2.49 -12.02 -20.22
N LEU A 45 -3.20 -11.30 -19.34
CA LEU A 45 -4.13 -11.91 -18.40
C LEU A 45 -5.33 -12.57 -19.08
N GLU A 46 -5.84 -11.98 -20.17
CA GLU A 46 -6.86 -12.59 -21.04
C GLU A 46 -6.36 -13.93 -21.58
N HIS A 47 -5.17 -13.97 -22.19
CA HIS A 47 -4.64 -15.22 -22.74
C HIS A 47 -4.39 -16.29 -21.67
N MET A 48 -3.89 -15.89 -20.50
CA MET A 48 -3.73 -16.80 -19.36
C MET A 48 -5.08 -17.36 -18.90
N GLN A 49 -6.14 -16.55 -18.89
CA GLN A 49 -7.49 -16.98 -18.53
C GLN A 49 -8.08 -17.95 -19.55
N GLU A 50 -7.93 -17.65 -20.84
CA GLU A 50 -8.39 -18.54 -21.92
C GLU A 50 -7.72 -19.92 -21.82
N ARG A 51 -6.40 -19.96 -21.59
CA ARG A 51 -5.67 -21.22 -21.42
C ARG A 51 -6.09 -22.00 -20.18
N VAL A 52 -6.39 -21.31 -19.09
CA VAL A 52 -6.85 -21.95 -17.84
C VAL A 52 -8.32 -22.41 -17.95
N SER A 53 -9.10 -21.85 -18.87
CA SER A 53 -10.48 -22.28 -19.12
C SER A 53 -10.58 -23.64 -19.83
N VAL A 54 -9.51 -24.07 -20.49
CA VAL A 54 -9.41 -25.38 -21.14
C VAL A 54 -8.82 -26.39 -20.16
N ALA A 55 -9.46 -27.56 -20.04
CA ALA A 55 -8.96 -28.63 -19.18
C ALA A 55 -7.65 -29.20 -19.73
N PRO A 56 -6.64 -29.46 -18.88
CA PRO A 56 -5.37 -30.03 -19.33
C PRO A 56 -5.59 -31.46 -19.85
N ALA A 57 -5.06 -31.75 -21.04
CA ALA A 57 -5.13 -33.06 -21.68
C ALA A 57 -3.97 -33.99 -21.25
N SER A 58 -2.94 -33.44 -20.60
CA SER A 58 -1.77 -34.19 -20.13
C SER A 58 -1.27 -33.73 -18.76
N ALA A 59 -0.42 -34.55 -18.13
CA ALA A 59 0.23 -34.19 -16.87
C ALA A 59 1.15 -32.96 -17.00
N ALA A 60 1.83 -32.81 -18.14
CA ALA A 60 2.66 -31.63 -18.41
C ALA A 60 1.80 -30.36 -18.54
N GLU A 61 0.66 -30.45 -19.22
CA GLU A 61 -0.30 -29.35 -19.32
C GLU A 61 -0.92 -29.02 -17.97
N ALA A 62 -1.17 -30.00 -17.10
CA ALA A 62 -1.68 -29.77 -15.75
C ALA A 62 -0.70 -28.96 -14.88
N LEU A 63 0.61 -29.17 -15.02
CA LEU A 63 1.63 -28.36 -14.33
C LEU A 63 1.64 -26.92 -14.84
N VAL A 64 1.55 -26.73 -16.16
CA VAL A 64 1.44 -25.40 -16.78
C VAL A 64 0.15 -24.71 -16.30
N HIS A 65 -0.97 -25.42 -16.30
CA HIS A 65 -2.27 -24.94 -15.85
C HIS A 65 -2.22 -24.46 -14.39
N ALA A 66 -1.62 -25.25 -13.49
CA ALA A 66 -1.45 -24.88 -12.09
C ALA A 66 -0.57 -23.62 -11.90
N GLU A 67 0.52 -23.48 -12.66
CA GLU A 67 1.38 -22.27 -12.62
C GLU A 67 0.66 -21.02 -13.15
N LEU A 68 -0.14 -21.15 -14.22
CA LEU A 68 -0.94 -20.05 -14.75
C LEU A 68 -2.02 -19.62 -13.74
N VAL A 69 -2.72 -20.57 -13.11
CA VAL A 69 -3.68 -20.32 -12.02
C VAL A 69 -3.00 -19.62 -10.85
N HIS A 70 -1.79 -20.05 -10.48
CA HIS A 70 -1.02 -19.43 -9.42
C HIS A 70 -0.72 -17.96 -9.71
N MET A 71 -0.23 -17.65 -10.92
CA MET A 71 0.05 -16.27 -11.34
C MET A 71 -1.21 -15.42 -11.42
N LEU A 72 -2.33 -15.99 -11.87
CA LEU A 72 -3.64 -15.31 -11.92
C LEU A 72 -4.18 -14.96 -10.53
N ARG A 73 -3.84 -15.76 -9.50
CA ARG A 73 -4.24 -15.56 -8.10
C ARG A 73 -3.28 -14.71 -7.29
N ASP A 74 -2.08 -14.45 -7.82
CA ASP A 74 -1.04 -13.68 -7.13
C ASP A 74 -1.40 -12.19 -7.07
N ALA A 75 -1.40 -11.64 -5.85
CA ALA A 75 -1.64 -10.24 -5.59
C ALA A 75 -0.61 -9.31 -6.27
N TYR A 76 0.59 -9.79 -6.61
CA TYR A 76 1.61 -8.98 -7.29
C TYR A 76 1.10 -8.31 -8.57
N VAL A 77 0.45 -9.08 -9.45
CA VAL A 77 -0.03 -8.57 -10.75
C VAL A 77 -1.19 -7.59 -10.54
N TRP A 78 -2.15 -7.95 -9.70
CA TRP A 78 -3.32 -7.13 -9.42
C TRP A 78 -2.95 -5.83 -8.70
N ASN A 79 -2.04 -5.87 -7.75
CA ASN A 79 -1.53 -4.67 -7.07
C ASN A 79 -0.75 -3.76 -8.02
N GLY A 80 -0.01 -4.34 -8.98
CA GLY A 80 0.61 -3.61 -10.08
C GLY A 80 -0.44 -2.82 -10.88
N LEU A 81 -1.45 -3.51 -11.41
CA LEU A 81 -2.55 -2.90 -12.18
C LEU A 81 -3.35 -1.86 -11.37
N LEU A 82 -3.64 -2.15 -10.10
CA LEU A 82 -4.32 -1.21 -9.20
C LEU A 82 -3.48 0.06 -8.97
N THR A 83 -2.16 -0.06 -8.95
CA THR A 83 -1.25 1.09 -8.83
C THR A 83 -1.21 1.90 -10.13
N CYS A 84 -1.20 1.24 -11.30
CA CYS A 84 -1.25 1.90 -12.61
C CYS A 84 -2.54 2.69 -12.84
N THR A 85 -3.66 2.25 -12.25
CA THR A 85 -4.99 2.84 -12.44
C THR A 85 -5.34 3.94 -11.42
N ARG A 86 -4.47 4.20 -10.43
CA ARG A 86 -4.65 5.33 -9.51
C ARG A 86 -4.58 6.67 -10.26
N PRO A 87 -5.39 7.68 -9.86
CA PRO A 87 -6.33 7.68 -8.75
C PRO A 87 -7.79 7.37 -9.14
N LYS A 88 -8.07 6.81 -10.33
CA LYS A 88 -9.46 6.64 -10.79
C LYS A 88 -10.13 5.45 -10.09
N LEU A 89 -10.98 5.71 -9.09
CA LEU A 89 -11.70 4.66 -8.35
C LEU A 89 -12.51 3.74 -9.27
N SER A 90 -13.13 4.26 -10.33
CA SER A 90 -13.86 3.44 -11.31
C SER A 90 -12.95 2.39 -11.97
N SER A 91 -11.76 2.79 -12.42
CA SER A 91 -10.76 1.90 -13.01
C SER A 91 -10.22 0.90 -12.00
N MET A 92 -10.00 1.31 -10.76
CA MET A 92 -9.58 0.41 -9.69
C MET A 92 -10.65 -0.66 -9.41
N PHE A 93 -11.92 -0.27 -9.29
CA PHE A 93 -13.03 -1.21 -9.09
C PHE A 93 -13.23 -2.14 -10.29
N GLN A 94 -12.96 -1.68 -11.52
CA GLN A 94 -12.92 -2.56 -12.70
C GLN A 94 -11.83 -3.64 -12.56
N MET A 95 -10.64 -3.28 -12.09
CA MET A 95 -9.56 -4.25 -11.84
C MET A 95 -9.91 -5.21 -10.71
N LEU A 96 -10.51 -4.73 -9.62
CA LEU A 96 -11.00 -5.59 -8.53
C LEU A 96 -12.07 -6.59 -9.00
N ALA A 97 -13.06 -6.12 -9.77
CA ALA A 97 -14.12 -6.96 -10.31
C ALA A 97 -13.56 -8.05 -11.25
N ARG A 98 -12.58 -7.67 -12.09
CA ARG A 98 -11.89 -8.61 -12.98
C ARG A 98 -11.07 -9.63 -12.19
N GLY A 99 -10.31 -9.21 -11.19
CA GLY A 99 -9.59 -10.12 -10.29
C GLY A 99 -10.54 -11.08 -9.56
N ALA A 100 -11.68 -10.60 -9.09
CA ALA A 100 -12.69 -11.45 -8.46
C ALA A 100 -13.30 -12.47 -9.43
N SER A 101 -13.47 -12.09 -10.70
CA SER A 101 -13.92 -13.02 -11.76
C SER A 101 -12.91 -14.15 -11.96
N VAL A 102 -11.61 -13.82 -11.95
CA VAL A 102 -10.52 -14.80 -12.09
C VAL A 102 -10.44 -15.74 -10.90
N LEU A 103 -10.58 -15.22 -9.68
CA LEU A 103 -10.60 -16.04 -8.47
C LEU A 103 -11.74 -17.07 -8.53
N ARG A 104 -12.94 -16.65 -8.95
CA ARG A 104 -14.10 -17.53 -9.12
C ARG A 104 -13.89 -18.57 -10.22
N ALA A 105 -13.35 -18.17 -11.37
CA ALA A 105 -13.13 -19.07 -12.51
C ALA A 105 -12.07 -20.14 -12.21
N THR A 106 -11.16 -19.87 -11.29
CA THR A 106 -10.09 -20.80 -10.92
C THR A 106 -10.40 -21.59 -9.65
N ASP A 107 -11.53 -21.30 -8.99
CA ASP A 107 -11.89 -21.88 -7.69
C ASP A 107 -11.95 -23.42 -7.74
N GLY A 108 -11.42 -24.07 -6.71
CA GLY A 108 -11.27 -25.54 -6.68
C GLY A 108 -10.08 -26.12 -7.45
N THR A 109 -9.37 -25.36 -8.28
CA THR A 109 -8.12 -25.85 -8.92
C THR A 109 -6.97 -25.84 -7.91
N PRO A 110 -6.26 -26.99 -7.72
CA PRO A 110 -5.11 -27.05 -6.83
C PRO A 110 -4.02 -26.07 -7.26
N CYS A 111 -3.70 -25.17 -6.34
CA CYS A 111 -2.64 -24.17 -6.46
C CYS A 111 -1.41 -24.69 -5.71
N VAL A 112 -0.76 -25.72 -6.24
CA VAL A 112 0.56 -26.11 -5.76
C VAL A 112 1.54 -25.70 -6.86
N PRO A 113 2.46 -24.75 -6.60
CA PRO A 113 3.47 -24.44 -7.59
C PRO A 113 4.28 -25.71 -7.85
N ALA A 114 4.40 -26.09 -9.13
CA ALA A 114 5.33 -27.13 -9.54
C ALA A 114 6.78 -26.67 -9.33
N TYR A 115 6.99 -25.36 -9.24
CA TYR A 115 8.27 -24.74 -8.99
C TYR A 115 8.41 -24.28 -7.54
N THR A 116 9.18 -25.04 -6.75
CA THR A 116 9.92 -24.48 -5.62
C THR A 116 10.64 -23.21 -6.08
N PRO A 117 10.57 -22.08 -5.35
CA PRO A 117 11.34 -20.91 -5.71
C PRO A 117 12.81 -21.32 -5.77
N LEU A 118 13.43 -21.21 -6.95
CA LEU A 118 14.88 -21.32 -7.06
C LEU A 118 15.48 -20.32 -6.07
N ALA A 119 16.08 -20.85 -5.01
CA ALA A 119 16.83 -20.08 -4.04
C ALA A 119 17.83 -19.20 -4.80
N GLY A 120 17.70 -17.88 -4.67
CA GLY A 120 18.58 -16.91 -5.31
C GLY A 120 17.94 -15.97 -6.34
N LEU A 121 16.69 -16.21 -6.79
CA LEU A 121 16.01 -15.34 -7.78
C LEU A 121 14.95 -14.40 -7.19
N GLY A 122 15.09 -13.92 -5.95
CA GLY A 122 14.33 -12.79 -5.40
C GLY A 122 12.81 -12.81 -5.62
N VAL A 123 12.19 -13.99 -5.73
CA VAL A 123 10.77 -14.14 -6.01
C VAL A 123 10.04 -13.89 -4.69
N ALA A 124 9.20 -12.85 -4.65
CA ALA A 124 8.34 -12.63 -3.50
C ALA A 124 7.49 -13.89 -3.25
N PRO A 125 7.32 -14.32 -1.99
CA PRO A 125 6.45 -15.45 -1.68
C PRO A 125 5.03 -15.15 -2.18
N TYR A 126 4.33 -16.18 -2.63
CA TYR A 126 2.94 -16.09 -3.10
C TYR A 126 2.07 -15.32 -2.09
N ARG A 127 1.24 -14.42 -2.61
CA ARG A 127 0.25 -13.68 -1.83
C ARG A 127 -1.11 -13.81 -2.50
N ALA A 128 -2.08 -14.34 -1.78
CA ALA A 128 -3.44 -14.43 -2.28
C ALA A 128 -4.02 -13.03 -2.50
N PHE A 129 -4.59 -12.79 -3.68
CA PHE A 129 -5.37 -11.59 -3.94
C PHE A 129 -6.80 -11.73 -3.35
N PRO A 130 -7.36 -10.68 -2.72
CA PRO A 130 -6.74 -9.42 -2.31
C PRO A 130 -5.83 -9.59 -1.07
N ASP A 131 -4.70 -8.89 -1.04
CA ASP A 131 -3.79 -8.88 0.12
C ASP A 131 -3.79 -7.51 0.85
N THR A 132 -3.01 -7.36 1.91
CA THR A 132 -2.88 -6.08 2.64
C THR A 132 -2.47 -4.92 1.72
N VAL A 133 -1.65 -5.18 0.69
CA VAL A 133 -1.25 -4.14 -0.27
C VAL A 133 -2.45 -3.71 -1.11
N THR A 134 -3.31 -4.65 -1.54
CA THR A 134 -4.57 -4.34 -2.23
C THR A 134 -5.42 -3.37 -1.40
N TYR A 135 -5.60 -3.64 -0.11
CA TYR A 135 -6.36 -2.75 0.78
C TYR A 135 -5.67 -1.39 0.96
N ASN A 136 -4.35 -1.35 1.13
CA ASN A 136 -3.61 -0.09 1.22
C ASN A 136 -3.77 0.78 -0.03
N VAL A 137 -3.85 0.16 -1.20
CA VAL A 137 -4.10 0.86 -2.47
C VAL A 137 -5.47 1.54 -2.46
N LEU A 138 -6.51 0.82 -2.03
CA LEU A 138 -7.88 1.34 -1.94
C LEU A 138 -8.01 2.42 -0.87
N LEU A 139 -7.53 2.14 0.33
CA LEU A 139 -7.56 3.08 1.46
C LEU A 139 -6.87 4.40 1.07
N HIS A 140 -5.68 4.34 0.47
CA HIS A 140 -4.98 5.53 0.04
C HIS A 140 -5.76 6.32 -1.02
N ALA A 141 -6.34 5.66 -2.02
CA ALA A 141 -7.13 6.34 -3.06
C ALA A 141 -8.36 7.07 -2.46
N ILE A 142 -9.03 6.45 -1.49
CA ILE A 142 -10.19 7.00 -0.80
C ILE A 142 -9.78 8.20 0.08
N VAL A 143 -8.70 8.07 0.86
CA VAL A 143 -8.17 9.16 1.70
C VAL A 143 -7.70 10.36 0.88
N GLN A 144 -7.18 10.14 -0.33
CA GLN A 144 -6.82 11.22 -1.26
C GLN A 144 -8.03 11.83 -1.99
N GLY A 145 -9.25 11.40 -1.68
CA GLY A 145 -10.48 12.01 -2.19
C GLY A 145 -10.77 11.66 -3.65
N ALA A 146 -10.31 10.50 -4.13
CA ALA A 146 -10.69 10.01 -5.44
C ALA A 146 -12.23 9.91 -5.56
N ARG A 147 -12.77 10.31 -6.72
CA ARG A 147 -14.22 10.40 -6.94
C ARG A 147 -14.64 9.42 -8.03
N ALA A 148 -15.82 8.82 -7.87
CA ALA A 148 -16.50 8.13 -8.94
C ALA A 148 -18.02 8.23 -8.76
N ARG A 149 -18.75 8.44 -9.86
CA ARG A 149 -20.23 8.45 -9.86
C ARG A 149 -20.82 7.07 -10.19
N ARG A 150 -20.00 6.18 -10.75
CA ARG A 150 -20.38 4.83 -11.18
C ARG A 150 -19.17 3.93 -10.96
N LEU A 151 -19.28 2.95 -10.07
CA LEU A 151 -18.29 1.89 -9.93
C LEU A 151 -18.94 0.56 -10.35
N PRO A 152 -18.21 -0.35 -10.99
CA PRO A 152 -18.72 -1.68 -11.24
C PRO A 152 -18.97 -2.43 -9.91
N PRO A 153 -19.85 -3.44 -9.90
CA PRO A 153 -20.01 -4.34 -8.77
C PRO A 153 -18.70 -5.08 -8.49
N VAL A 154 -18.30 -5.13 -7.22
CA VAL A 154 -17.17 -5.93 -6.73
C VAL A 154 -17.73 -6.90 -5.68
N PRO A 155 -17.34 -8.18 -5.67
CA PRO A 155 -17.86 -9.13 -4.69
C PRO A 155 -17.59 -8.69 -3.24
N PRO A 156 -18.54 -8.96 -2.31
CA PRO A 156 -18.41 -8.64 -0.88
C PRO A 156 -17.17 -9.23 -0.21
N SER A 157 -16.60 -10.30 -0.77
CA SER A 157 -15.36 -10.92 -0.30
C SER A 157 -14.14 -10.01 -0.48
N ILE A 158 -14.16 -9.08 -1.44
CA ILE A 158 -13.05 -8.15 -1.71
C ILE A 158 -13.35 -6.74 -1.19
N VAL A 159 -14.56 -6.25 -1.42
CA VAL A 159 -15.01 -4.94 -0.94
C VAL A 159 -16.36 -5.12 -0.26
N PRO A 160 -16.54 -4.71 1.02
CA PRO A 160 -17.82 -4.82 1.70
C PRO A 160 -18.96 -4.19 0.90
N LEU A 161 -20.13 -4.83 0.93
CA LEU A 161 -21.32 -4.29 0.26
C LEU A 161 -21.69 -2.90 0.79
N THR A 162 -21.49 -2.67 2.10
CA THR A 162 -21.70 -1.36 2.74
C THR A 162 -20.79 -0.28 2.15
N VAL A 163 -19.51 -0.60 1.96
CA VAL A 163 -18.52 0.29 1.32
C VAL A 163 -18.91 0.57 -0.12
N TRP A 164 -19.29 -0.47 -0.88
CA TRP A 164 -19.73 -0.33 -2.25
C TRP A 164 -20.97 0.56 -2.37
N HIS A 165 -22.02 0.31 -1.58
CA HIS A 165 -23.23 1.15 -1.53
C HIS A 165 -22.91 2.59 -1.13
N THR A 166 -22.09 2.76 -0.10
CA THR A 166 -21.72 4.07 0.44
C THR A 166 -20.98 4.91 -0.61
N LEU A 167 -20.11 4.29 -1.40
CA LEU A 167 -19.41 4.97 -2.51
C LEU A 167 -20.32 5.28 -3.71
N HIS A 168 -21.47 4.62 -3.84
CA HIS A 168 -22.43 4.81 -4.94
C HIS A 168 -23.56 5.78 -4.67
N THR A 169 -23.80 6.13 -3.40
CA THR A 169 -24.99 6.90 -3.03
C THR A 169 -24.66 8.41 -3.00
N PRO A 170 -25.12 9.24 -3.96
CA PRO A 170 -25.16 10.70 -3.80
C PRO A 170 -26.40 11.13 -2.98
N PRO A 171 -26.46 12.30 -2.29
CA PRO A 171 -25.45 13.30 -1.96
C PRO A 171 -25.26 13.51 -0.44
N THR A 172 -25.76 12.65 0.43
CA THR A 172 -25.33 12.64 1.85
C THR A 172 -23.91 12.10 1.88
N ARG A 173 -22.93 12.99 1.68
CA ARG A 173 -21.50 12.65 1.68
C ARG A 173 -21.23 11.68 2.82
N PRO A 174 -20.82 10.43 2.55
CA PRO A 174 -20.29 9.62 3.62
C PRO A 174 -19.05 10.34 4.16
N SER A 175 -18.84 10.33 5.47
CA SER A 175 -17.54 10.70 5.98
C SER A 175 -16.53 9.73 5.36
N THR A 176 -15.50 10.24 4.70
CA THR A 176 -14.37 9.43 4.20
C THR A 176 -13.88 8.45 5.28
N GLU A 177 -14.00 8.88 6.54
CA GLU A 177 -13.81 8.07 7.74
C GLU A 177 -14.66 6.80 7.77
N ARG A 178 -15.99 6.87 7.61
CA ARG A 178 -16.85 5.68 7.65
C ARG A 178 -16.41 4.64 6.62
N VAL A 179 -16.15 5.08 5.39
CA VAL A 179 -15.70 4.21 4.30
C VAL A 179 -14.35 3.56 4.65
N VAL A 180 -13.41 4.34 5.17
CA VAL A 180 -12.09 3.85 5.60
C VAL A 180 -12.20 2.87 6.75
N LEU A 181 -13.05 3.12 7.75
CA LEU A 181 -13.25 2.24 8.91
C LEU A 181 -13.91 0.91 8.52
N GLU A 182 -14.88 0.93 7.62
CA GLU A 182 -15.51 -0.30 7.11
C GLU A 182 -14.50 -1.14 6.30
N LEU A 183 -13.72 -0.52 5.41
CA LEU A 183 -12.63 -1.21 4.69
C LEU A 183 -11.54 -1.74 5.63
N TRP A 184 -11.20 -0.98 6.66
CA TRP A 184 -10.25 -1.38 7.69
C TRP A 184 -10.72 -2.63 8.44
N HIS A 185 -11.98 -2.64 8.86
CA HIS A 185 -12.58 -3.78 9.55
C HIS A 185 -12.57 -5.03 8.67
N HIS A 186 -12.93 -4.87 7.39
CA HIS A 186 -12.90 -5.96 6.42
C HIS A 186 -11.48 -6.51 6.20
N MET A 187 -10.48 -5.63 6.04
CA MET A 187 -9.07 -6.04 5.93
C MET A 187 -8.58 -6.82 7.17
N ARG A 188 -9.10 -6.54 8.36
CA ARG A 188 -8.75 -7.28 9.58
C ARG A 188 -9.43 -8.65 9.68
N GLN A 189 -10.56 -8.83 9.01
CA GLN A 189 -11.34 -10.07 9.02
C GLN A 189 -11.01 -10.99 7.85
N ALA A 190 -10.52 -10.44 6.75
CA ALA A 190 -10.17 -11.21 5.57
C ALA A 190 -8.99 -12.17 5.85
N PRO A 191 -9.02 -13.38 5.28
CA PRO A 191 -7.96 -14.35 5.46
C PRO A 191 -6.67 -13.85 4.81
N HIS A 192 -5.53 -14.11 5.46
CA HIS A 192 -4.19 -13.73 4.98
C HIS A 192 -3.93 -12.22 4.87
N THR A 193 -4.76 -11.38 5.49
CA THR A 193 -4.57 -9.93 5.54
C THR A 193 -4.45 -9.43 6.97
N GLN A 194 -3.52 -8.51 7.19
CA GLN A 194 -3.36 -7.80 8.46
C GLN A 194 -2.93 -6.35 8.19
N PRO A 195 -3.34 -5.38 9.02
CA PRO A 195 -2.86 -4.00 8.91
C PRO A 195 -1.33 -3.94 8.98
N SER A 196 -0.69 -3.35 7.97
CA SER A 196 0.75 -3.08 7.98
C SER A 196 1.04 -1.66 8.48
N PRO A 197 2.29 -1.31 8.80
CA PRO A 197 2.65 0.08 9.14
C PRO A 197 2.16 1.11 8.11
N ILE A 198 2.14 0.75 6.83
CA ILE A 198 1.58 1.59 5.76
C ILE A 198 0.07 1.77 5.93
N SER A 199 -0.67 0.70 6.23
CA SER A 199 -2.12 0.77 6.51
C SER A 199 -2.41 1.76 7.62
N TRP A 200 -1.66 1.65 8.72
CA TRP A 200 -1.78 2.54 9.87
C TRP A 200 -1.46 3.99 9.52
N CYS A 201 -0.38 4.25 8.78
CA CYS A 201 -0.04 5.59 8.30
C CYS A 201 -1.14 6.20 7.43
N ILE A 202 -1.83 5.42 6.60
CA ILE A 202 -2.96 5.91 5.79
C ILE A 202 -4.14 6.31 6.71
N ARG A 203 -4.46 5.48 7.71
CA ARG A 203 -5.51 5.79 8.71
C ARG A 203 -5.15 7.02 9.54
N LEU A 204 -3.88 7.16 9.93
CA LEU A 204 -3.36 8.33 10.64
C LEU A 204 -3.50 9.60 9.79
N GLN A 205 -3.13 9.55 8.51
CA GLN A 205 -3.27 10.67 7.58
C GLN A 205 -4.72 11.13 7.41
N LEU A 206 -5.69 10.21 7.45
CA LEU A 206 -7.11 10.56 7.45
C LEU A 206 -7.45 11.43 8.67
N TYR A 207 -7.09 11.01 9.89
CA TYR A 207 -7.39 11.78 11.11
C TYR A 207 -6.69 13.14 11.12
N ILE A 208 -5.43 13.19 10.65
CA ILE A 208 -4.67 14.44 10.49
C ILE A 208 -5.40 15.39 9.52
N ARG A 209 -5.91 14.89 8.39
CA ARG A 209 -6.66 15.70 7.42
C ARG A 209 -7.97 16.22 7.96
N MET A 210 -8.60 15.50 8.87
CA MET A 210 -9.81 15.94 9.57
C MET A 210 -9.52 16.92 10.71
N GLY A 211 -8.24 17.18 11.04
CA GLY A 211 -7.85 18.07 12.13
C GLY A 211 -8.15 17.52 13.53
N ARG A 212 -8.42 16.22 13.65
CA ARG A 212 -8.86 15.58 14.90
C ARG A 212 -7.66 14.99 15.66
N LEU A 213 -6.99 15.82 16.46
CA LEU A 213 -5.77 15.42 17.18
C LEU A 213 -5.99 14.28 18.18
N ASP A 214 -7.16 14.22 18.83
CA ASP A 214 -7.49 13.14 19.76
C ASP A 214 -7.55 11.77 19.06
N ASP A 215 -8.09 11.71 17.85
CA ASP A 215 -8.12 10.50 17.05
C ASP A 215 -6.74 10.14 16.48
N VAL A 216 -5.89 11.14 16.21
CA VAL A 216 -4.47 10.92 15.88
C VAL A 216 -3.78 10.22 17.06
N HIS A 217 -3.97 10.72 18.28
CA HIS A 217 -3.40 10.12 19.49
C HIS A 217 -3.97 8.72 19.79
N ALA A 218 -5.29 8.53 19.63
CA ALA A 218 -5.90 7.20 19.75
C ALA A 218 -5.32 6.22 18.71
N CYS A 219 -5.19 6.66 17.46
CA CYS A 219 -4.59 5.86 16.40
C CYS A 219 -3.11 5.51 16.70
N MET A 220 -2.33 6.43 17.28
CA MET A 220 -0.94 6.16 17.67
C MET A 220 -0.85 5.11 18.78
N ARG A 221 -1.74 5.18 19.79
CA ARG A 221 -1.82 4.15 20.84
C ARG A 221 -2.21 2.79 20.28
N ASP A 222 -3.19 2.75 19.38
CA ASP A 222 -3.55 1.52 18.66
C ASP A 222 -2.36 0.96 17.87
N MET A 223 -1.60 1.82 17.17
CA MET A 223 -0.39 1.41 16.44
C MET A 223 0.66 0.83 17.39
N GLN A 224 0.87 1.43 18.56
CA GLN A 224 1.82 0.94 19.56
C GLN A 224 1.42 -0.45 20.09
N ALA A 225 0.13 -0.67 20.36
CA ALA A 225 -0.39 -1.96 20.81
C ALA A 225 -0.19 -3.08 19.77
N HIS A 226 0.00 -2.73 18.49
CA HIS A 226 0.24 -3.69 17.39
C HIS A 226 1.68 -3.67 16.88
N ASP A 227 2.62 -3.06 17.61
CA ASP A 227 4.02 -2.92 17.22
C ASP A 227 4.22 -2.34 15.80
N ALA A 228 3.38 -1.37 15.43
CA ALA A 228 3.31 -0.81 14.09
C ALA A 228 3.79 0.65 14.01
N VAL A 229 4.30 1.21 15.12
CA VAL A 229 4.82 2.59 15.16
C VAL A 229 6.08 2.68 14.29
N SER A 230 6.07 3.61 13.33
CA SER A 230 7.17 3.85 12.39
C SER A 230 7.64 5.29 12.45
N LEU A 231 8.82 5.59 11.91
CA LEU A 231 9.29 6.98 11.75
C LEU A 231 8.29 7.82 10.95
N ASP A 232 7.73 7.27 9.87
CA ASP A 232 6.74 7.96 9.04
C ASP A 232 5.50 8.37 9.85
N ALA A 233 5.06 7.51 10.77
CA ALA A 233 3.95 7.82 11.68
C ALA A 233 4.30 8.96 12.64
N LEU A 234 5.50 8.90 13.25
CA LEU A 234 6.00 9.96 14.13
C LEU A 234 6.12 11.30 13.39
N HIS A 235 6.67 11.29 12.18
CA HIS A 235 6.76 12.49 11.33
C HIS A 235 5.39 13.09 11.04
N ALA A 236 4.41 12.26 10.69
CA ALA A 236 3.05 12.71 10.40
C ALA A 236 2.40 13.34 11.65
N VAL A 237 2.59 12.74 12.82
CA VAL A 237 2.02 13.21 14.08
C VAL A 237 2.67 14.50 14.56
N TRP A 238 3.99 14.63 14.49
CA TRP A 238 4.66 15.89 14.81
C TRP A 238 4.21 17.03 13.89
N GLN A 239 4.02 16.76 12.60
CA GLN A 239 3.46 17.75 11.67
C GLN A 239 2.02 18.13 12.02
N ALA A 240 1.20 17.19 12.52
CA ALA A 240 -0.17 17.46 12.95
C ALA A 240 -0.23 18.26 14.25
N TYR A 241 0.59 17.88 15.23
CA TYR A 241 0.77 18.59 16.50
C TYR A 241 1.27 20.03 16.28
N ALA A 242 2.25 20.22 15.39
CA ALA A 242 2.69 21.54 14.99
C ALA A 242 1.55 22.33 14.32
N ARG A 243 0.77 21.73 13.41
CA ARG A 243 -0.35 22.44 12.77
C ARG A 243 -1.45 22.87 13.74
N THR A 244 -1.65 22.15 14.84
CA THR A 244 -2.70 22.41 15.84
C THR A 244 -2.30 23.37 16.96
N GLY A 245 -1.10 23.97 16.90
CA GLY A 245 -0.65 24.94 17.91
C GLY A 245 0.26 24.39 19.01
N GLY A 246 0.70 23.13 18.93
CA GLY A 246 1.61 22.53 19.90
C GLY A 246 2.94 23.29 20.05
N THR A 247 3.30 23.63 21.30
CA THR A 247 4.46 24.46 21.67
C THR A 247 5.68 23.67 22.16
N HIS A 248 5.49 22.46 22.68
CA HIS A 248 6.56 21.65 23.29
C HIS A 248 7.22 20.65 22.33
N LEU A 249 7.32 20.97 21.03
CA LEU A 249 7.88 20.04 20.04
C LEU A 249 9.37 19.75 20.29
N HIS A 250 10.16 20.75 20.70
CA HIS A 250 11.58 20.54 21.00
C HIS A 250 11.79 19.62 22.21
N GLU A 251 11.00 19.78 23.27
CA GLU A 251 11.04 18.89 24.45
C GLU A 251 10.65 17.45 24.08
N ALA A 252 9.62 17.28 23.23
CA ALA A 252 9.23 15.97 22.72
C ALA A 252 10.33 15.33 21.86
N TRP A 253 11.04 16.13 21.06
CA TRP A 253 12.22 15.68 20.31
C TRP A 253 13.36 15.23 21.25
N CYS A 254 13.67 16.01 22.29
CA CYS A 254 14.68 15.64 23.27
C CYS A 254 14.32 14.33 23.99
N ALA A 255 13.03 14.13 24.33
CA ALA A 255 12.52 12.89 24.90
C ALA A 255 12.71 11.69 23.95
N PHE A 256 12.37 11.86 22.67
CA PHE A 256 12.58 10.85 21.62
C PHE A 256 14.07 10.46 21.49
N ARG A 257 14.96 11.46 21.52
CA ARG A 257 16.41 11.27 21.44
C ARG A 257 16.99 10.57 22.67
N ALA A 258 16.56 10.98 23.85
CA ALA A 258 17.00 10.40 25.11
C ALA A 258 16.40 9.01 25.37
N GLN A 259 15.41 8.59 24.57
CA GLN A 259 14.62 7.37 24.80
C GLN A 259 13.94 7.38 26.18
N THR A 260 13.56 8.57 26.64
CA THR A 260 12.96 8.80 27.95
C THR A 260 11.59 9.42 27.77
N PRO A 261 10.49 8.77 28.21
CA PRO A 261 9.15 9.33 28.10
C PRO A 261 9.01 10.58 28.97
N THR A 262 8.32 11.59 28.43
CA THR A 262 8.04 12.86 29.12
C THR A 262 6.61 13.30 28.84
N ALA A 263 6.07 14.23 29.63
CA ALA A 263 4.77 14.82 29.35
C ALA A 263 4.72 15.52 27.97
N ALA A 264 5.84 16.11 27.53
CA ALA A 264 5.94 16.71 26.19
C ALA A 264 5.83 15.66 25.08
N TRP A 265 6.47 14.50 25.25
CA TRP A 265 6.33 13.36 24.34
C TRP A 265 4.88 12.90 24.22
N THR A 266 4.22 12.66 25.36
CA THR A 266 2.82 12.21 25.38
C THR A 266 1.88 13.25 24.78
N ARG A 267 2.09 14.54 25.05
CA ARG A 267 1.31 15.62 24.41
C ARG A 267 1.50 15.68 22.90
N ALA A 268 2.73 15.49 22.42
CA ALA A 268 3.05 15.61 21.01
C ALA A 268 2.61 14.38 20.19
N THR A 269 2.54 13.20 20.81
CA THR A 269 2.37 11.91 20.09
C THR A 269 1.18 11.08 20.55
N GLY A 270 0.65 11.32 21.75
CA GLY A 270 -0.34 10.47 22.40
C GLY A 270 0.22 9.18 22.99
N LEU A 271 1.54 8.97 22.96
CA LEU A 271 2.19 7.74 23.42
C LEU A 271 2.75 7.89 24.84
N ASP A 272 2.64 6.82 25.63
CA ASP A 272 3.17 6.77 27.00
C ASP A 272 4.65 6.33 27.04
N ALA A 273 5.10 5.61 26.02
CA ALA A 273 6.49 5.19 25.87
C ALA A 273 7.09 5.69 24.55
N VAL A 274 8.39 5.92 24.56
CA VAL A 274 9.18 6.28 23.38
C VAL A 274 9.53 5.00 22.61
N PRO A 275 9.17 4.87 21.32
CA PRO A 275 9.54 3.70 20.53
C PRO A 275 11.04 3.71 20.25
N ARG A 276 11.65 2.53 20.31
CA ARG A 276 13.08 2.33 20.03
C ARG A 276 13.33 2.36 18.52
N ILE A 277 13.34 3.56 17.96
CA ILE A 277 13.54 3.80 16.53
C ILE A 277 14.59 4.88 16.36
N GLU A 278 15.62 4.61 15.55
CA GLU A 278 16.69 5.57 15.30
C GLU A 278 16.23 6.70 14.36
N PRO A 279 16.54 7.98 14.65
CA PRO A 279 16.23 9.08 13.75
C PRO A 279 17.09 9.03 12.48
N SER A 280 16.45 9.19 11.33
CA SER A 280 17.11 9.37 10.03
C SER A 280 17.45 10.84 9.75
N ALA A 281 18.28 11.10 8.73
CA ALA A 281 18.54 12.46 8.22
C ALA A 281 17.25 13.25 7.95
N THR A 282 16.25 12.59 7.35
CA THR A 282 14.92 13.13 7.09
C THR A 282 14.21 13.53 8.39
N THR A 283 14.39 12.75 9.45
CA THR A 283 13.81 13.04 10.78
C THR A 283 14.33 14.36 11.32
N PHE A 284 15.66 14.56 11.30
CA PHE A 284 16.28 15.83 11.71
C PHE A 284 15.77 16.99 10.86
N GLY A 285 15.74 16.83 9.53
CA GLY A 285 15.25 17.86 8.61
C GLY A 285 13.79 18.28 8.87
N ILE A 286 12.90 17.31 9.13
CA ILE A 286 11.50 17.58 9.45
C ILE A 286 11.38 18.35 10.77
N VAL A 287 12.05 17.90 11.83
CA VAL A 287 11.94 18.53 13.15
C VAL A 287 12.53 19.94 13.13
N THR A 288 13.70 20.14 12.50
CA THR A 288 14.31 21.47 12.30
C THR A 288 13.34 22.42 11.58
N ARG A 289 12.73 21.96 10.47
CA ARG A 289 11.76 22.77 9.72
C ARG A 289 10.55 23.15 10.57
N LEU A 290 9.95 22.18 11.28
CA LEU A 290 8.78 22.43 12.11
C LEU A 290 9.07 23.44 13.22
N LEU A 291 10.23 23.35 13.87
CA LEU A 291 10.63 24.31 14.91
C LEU A 291 10.85 25.71 14.34
N ALA A 292 11.52 25.81 13.18
CA ALA A 292 11.76 27.08 12.51
C ALA A 292 10.46 27.75 12.03
N GLU A 293 9.52 26.99 11.47
CA GLU A 293 8.18 27.47 11.06
C GLU A 293 7.38 28.05 12.24
N ARG A 294 7.70 27.67 13.48
CA ARG A 294 7.08 28.21 14.70
C ARG A 294 7.86 29.36 15.36
N GLY A 295 9.00 29.75 14.80
CA GLY A 295 9.84 30.79 15.38
C GLY A 295 10.78 30.32 16.49
N ASP A 296 10.86 29.01 16.79
CA ASP A 296 11.86 28.47 17.73
C ASP A 296 13.18 28.17 17.00
N VAL A 297 13.81 29.25 16.54
CA VAL A 297 15.02 29.21 15.70
C VAL A 297 16.19 28.56 16.46
N TRP A 298 16.31 28.81 17.77
CA TRP A 298 17.38 28.24 18.58
C TRP A 298 17.25 26.73 18.75
N ALA A 299 16.03 26.22 18.97
CA ALA A 299 15.81 24.78 18.98
C ALA A 299 16.07 24.16 17.61
N ALA A 300 15.62 24.80 16.52
CA ALA A 300 15.88 24.33 15.17
C ALA A 300 17.37 24.20 14.86
N LEU A 301 18.18 25.21 15.23
CA LEU A 301 19.64 25.17 15.07
C LEU A 301 20.29 24.04 15.86
N ARG A 302 19.83 23.77 17.10
CA ARG A 302 20.31 22.64 17.91
C ARG A 302 20.03 21.29 17.24
N VAL A 303 18.79 21.08 16.77
CA VAL A 303 18.43 19.84 16.07
C VAL A 303 19.26 19.63 14.81
N MET A 304 19.50 20.71 14.04
CA MET A 304 20.35 20.65 12.84
C MET A 304 21.81 20.31 13.17
N HIS A 305 22.38 20.94 14.20
CA HIS A 305 23.73 20.66 14.68
C HIS A 305 23.86 19.17 15.10
N ASP A 306 22.89 18.65 15.85
CA ASP A 306 22.89 17.26 16.29
C ASP A 306 22.86 16.27 15.11
N GLY A 307 22.10 16.59 14.06
CA GLY A 307 22.04 15.79 12.84
C GLY A 307 23.35 15.79 12.03
N LEU A 308 24.07 16.92 12.03
CA LEU A 308 25.40 17.04 11.42
C LEU A 308 26.45 16.25 12.22
N ALA A 309 26.45 16.40 13.56
CA ALA A 309 27.41 15.74 14.45
C ALA A 309 27.31 14.21 14.39
N GLN A 310 26.12 13.67 14.12
CA GLN A 310 25.88 12.22 13.97
C GLN A 310 26.15 11.69 12.56
N GLY A 311 26.59 12.54 11.63
CA GLY A 311 26.82 12.15 10.24
C GLY A 311 25.54 11.78 9.47
N ALA A 312 24.36 12.05 10.02
CA ALA A 312 23.08 11.82 9.35
C ALA A 312 22.88 12.83 8.21
N CYS A 313 23.33 14.07 8.40
CA CYS A 313 23.32 15.11 7.37
C CYS A 313 24.68 15.21 6.66
N ARG A 314 25.12 14.18 5.94
CA ARG A 314 26.29 14.33 5.05
C ARG A 314 25.89 15.21 3.87
N VAL A 315 26.40 16.44 3.86
CA VAL A 315 26.45 17.26 2.66
C VAL A 315 27.45 16.56 1.74
N SER A 316 26.97 15.92 0.66
CA SER A 316 27.89 15.53 -0.42
C SER A 316 28.61 16.80 -0.88
N PRO A 317 29.94 16.86 -0.86
CA PRO A 317 30.64 17.95 -1.53
C PRO A 317 30.28 17.86 -3.01
N ALA A 318 29.76 18.95 -3.56
CA ALA A 318 29.54 19.05 -4.99
C ALA A 318 30.88 18.79 -5.71
N THR A 319 30.93 17.73 -6.50
CA THR A 319 31.94 17.51 -7.55
C THR A 319 31.25 17.66 -8.89
#